data_AF-A0A101W1K0-F1
#
_entry.id   AF-A0A101W1K0-F1
#
_cell.length_a   1.000
_cell.length_b   1.000
_cell.length_c   1.000
_cell.angle_alpha   90.00
_cell.angle_beta   90.00
_cell.angle_gamma   90.00
#
_symmetry.space_group_name_H-M   'P 1'
#
loop_
_entity.id
_entity.type
_entity.pdbx_description
1 polymer ?
#
loop_
_entity_poly.entity_id
_entity_poly.type
_entity_poly.pdbx_seq_one_letter_code
_entity_poly.pdbx_strand_id
1 'polypeptide(L)'
;MKDKLFNLILPLWIIILIPPFIFLVLFANLIIDGLVIYLTLLFSKISIEKRNLIILILKAWIFGFVADLIGIVNLILIQDFFNVNAFYAFGSGVDTFAFMFSILFAGLLIGLFNYYLARKLVDEKVARRIGLSMGIITAPWIFLIPSPLM
;
A
#
# COMPACT_ATOMS: atom_id res chain seq x y z
N MET A 1 -28.39 -11.16 -14.86
CA MET A 1 -27.15 -10.35 -14.69
C MET A 1 -27.33 -9.17 -13.72
N LYS A 2 -28.36 -9.15 -12.87
CA LYS A 2 -28.62 -8.08 -11.87
C LYS A 2 -28.38 -8.52 -10.41
N ASP A 3 -28.15 -9.81 -10.17
CA ASP A 3 -28.17 -10.35 -8.81
C ASP A 3 -26.78 -10.49 -8.15
N LYS A 4 -25.68 -10.29 -8.91
CA LYS A 4 -24.31 -10.39 -8.34
C LYS A 4 -23.84 -9.13 -7.59
N LEU A 5 -24.43 -7.97 -7.86
CA LEU A 5 -24.01 -6.71 -7.21
C LEU A 5 -24.43 -6.63 -5.74
N PHE A 6 -25.48 -7.35 -5.33
CA PHE A 6 -25.99 -7.30 -3.95
C PHE A 6 -25.22 -8.18 -2.96
N ASN A 7 -24.38 -9.11 -3.44
CA ASN A 7 -23.50 -9.93 -2.59
C ASN A 7 -22.07 -9.39 -2.50
N LEU A 8 -21.82 -8.19 -3.01
CA LEU A 8 -20.58 -7.45 -2.76
C LEU A 8 -20.63 -6.88 -1.34
N ILE A 9 -20.61 -7.76 -0.35
CA ILE A 9 -20.30 -7.37 1.02
C ILE A 9 -18.80 -7.05 0.98
N LEU A 10 -18.47 -5.78 1.13
CA LEU A 10 -17.10 -5.28 1.09
C LEU A 10 -16.48 -5.37 2.48
N PRO A 11 -15.19 -5.73 2.60
CA PRO A 11 -14.57 -5.82 3.91
C PRO A 11 -14.44 -4.47 4.61
N LEU A 12 -14.46 -4.48 5.94
CA LEU A 12 -14.71 -3.29 6.77
C LEU A 12 -13.63 -2.20 6.63
N TRP A 13 -12.41 -2.56 6.24
CA TRP A 13 -11.35 -1.59 5.94
C TRP A 13 -11.68 -0.67 4.75
N ILE A 14 -12.67 -1.00 3.91
CA ILE A 14 -13.20 -0.06 2.90
C ILE A 14 -13.92 1.14 3.52
N ILE A 15 -14.37 1.07 4.78
CA ILE A 15 -14.93 2.25 5.49
C ILE A 15 -13.91 3.40 5.54
N ILE A 16 -12.61 3.08 5.52
CA ILE A 16 -11.53 4.07 5.46
C ILE A 16 -11.64 4.93 4.19
N LEU A 17 -12.22 4.44 3.10
CA LEU A 17 -12.41 5.20 1.86
C LEU A 17 -13.57 6.21 1.94
N ILE A 18 -14.38 6.18 3.01
CA ILE A 18 -15.53 7.07 3.19
C ILE A 18 -15.10 8.34 3.99
N PRO A 19 -15.50 9.56 3.57
CA PRO A 19 -15.28 10.76 4.35
C PRO A 19 -15.90 10.68 5.76
N PRO A 20 -15.25 11.22 6.82
CA PRO A 20 -13.98 11.94 6.81
C PRO A 20 -12.73 11.05 6.95
N PHE A 21 -12.89 9.74 7.17
CA PHE A 21 -11.80 8.82 7.49
C PHE A 21 -10.73 8.75 6.40
N ILE A 22 -11.13 8.91 5.13
CA ILE A 22 -10.20 8.91 4.00
C ILE A 22 -9.17 10.05 4.12
N PHE A 23 -9.58 11.24 4.58
CA PHE A 23 -8.66 12.36 4.75
C PHE A 23 -7.67 12.11 5.88
N LEU A 24 -8.12 11.46 6.96
CA LEU A 24 -7.25 11.07 8.07
C LEU A 24 -6.19 10.07 7.61
N VAL A 25 -6.58 9.04 6.85
CA VAL A 25 -5.64 8.02 6.35
C VAL A 25 -4.71 8.58 5.28
N LEU A 26 -5.21 9.42 4.38
CA LEU A 26 -4.40 10.16 3.41
C LEU A 26 -3.30 10.97 4.12
N PHE A 27 -3.65 11.71 5.17
CA PHE A 27 -2.70 12.50 5.94
C PHE A 27 -1.71 11.64 6.74
N ALA A 28 -2.20 10.58 7.40
CA ALA A 28 -1.35 9.65 8.14
C ALA A 28 -0.33 8.96 7.21
N ASN A 29 -0.74 8.52 6.01
CA ASN A 29 0.17 7.92 5.02
C ASN A 29 1.23 8.92 4.58
N LEU A 30 0.87 10.18 4.32
CA LEU A 30 1.85 11.21 3.95
C LEU A 30 2.95 11.37 5.02
N ILE A 31 2.59 11.30 6.30
CA ILE A 31 3.54 11.35 7.42
C ILE A 31 4.43 10.11 7.43
N ILE A 32 3.85 8.91 7.29
CA ILE A 32 4.59 7.64 7.31
C ILE A 32 5.56 7.59 6.14
N ASP A 33 5.10 7.87 4.92
CA ASP A 33 5.94 7.91 3.72
C ASP A 33 7.11 8.90 3.87
N GLY A 34 6.81 10.10 4.39
CA GLY A 34 7.80 11.11 4.67
C GLY A 34 8.85 10.64 5.68
N LEU A 35 8.41 10.00 6.76
CA LEU A 35 9.28 9.47 7.81
C LEU A 35 10.17 8.34 7.28
N VAL A 36 9.61 7.40 6.51
CA VAL A 36 10.37 6.29 5.93
C VAL A 36 11.45 6.80 4.98
N ILE A 37 11.10 7.69 4.05
CA ILE A 37 12.06 8.28 3.09
C ILE A 37 13.15 9.05 3.84
N TYR A 38 12.76 9.89 4.80
CA TYR A 38 13.68 10.70 5.57
C TYR A 38 14.66 9.84 6.39
N LEU A 39 14.17 8.82 7.09
CA LEU A 39 15.01 7.91 7.86
C LEU A 39 15.95 7.11 6.96
N THR A 40 15.49 6.65 5.79
CA THR A 40 16.35 5.91 4.86
C THR A 40 17.48 6.79 4.31
N LEU A 41 17.20 8.07 4.03
CA LEU A 41 18.23 9.04 3.64
C LEU A 41 19.21 9.31 4.79
N LEU A 42 18.69 9.49 6.01
CA LEU A 42 19.49 9.73 7.22
C LEU A 42 20.44 8.56 7.50
N PHE A 43 19.95 7.32 7.50
CA PHE A 43 20.78 6.12 7.70
C PHE A 43 21.75 5.86 6.54
N SER A 44 21.43 6.35 5.34
CA SER A 44 22.35 6.32 4.20
C SER A 44 23.34 7.48 4.19
N LYS A 45 23.25 8.41 5.15
CA LYS A 45 24.07 9.63 5.24
C LYS A 45 24.02 10.49 3.97
N ILE A 46 22.90 10.45 3.25
CA ILE A 46 22.67 11.27 2.06
C ILE A 46 21.79 12.46 2.43
N SER A 47 22.20 13.65 1.99
CA SER A 47 21.35 14.83 2.03
C SER A 47 20.94 15.19 0.61
N ILE A 48 19.67 15.55 0.45
CA ILE A 48 19.13 16.12 -0.79
C ILE A 48 18.52 17.48 -0.47
N GLU A 49 18.36 18.30 -1.49
CA GLU A 49 17.70 19.60 -1.33
C GLU A 49 16.29 19.43 -0.75
N LYS A 50 15.90 20.29 0.20
CA LYS A 50 14.59 20.24 0.87
C LYS A 50 13.42 20.20 -0.12
N ARG A 51 13.51 20.97 -1.21
CA ARG A 51 12.50 20.98 -2.28
C ARG A 51 12.36 19.62 -2.93
N ASN A 52 13.47 18.98 -3.26
CA ASN A 52 13.48 17.64 -3.88
C ASN A 52 12.97 16.57 -2.91
N LEU A 53 13.27 16.70 -1.62
CA LEU A 53 12.71 15.82 -0.59
C LEU A 53 11.18 15.92 -0.54
N ILE A 54 10.62 17.13 -0.47
CA ILE A 54 9.17 17.33 -0.44
C ILE A 54 8.51 16.77 -1.71
N ILE A 55 9.09 17.03 -2.88
CA ILE A 55 8.56 16.50 -4.16
C ILE A 55 8.64 14.98 -4.18
N LEU A 56 9.73 14.38 -3.68
CA LEU A 56 9.88 12.93 -3.60
C LEU A 56 8.80 12.33 -2.70
N ILE A 57 8.57 12.90 -1.52
CA ILE A 57 7.55 12.44 -0.55
C ILE A 57 6.15 12.57 -1.15
N LEU A 58 5.81 13.71 -1.76
CA LEU A 58 4.48 13.90 -2.37
C LEU A 58 4.23 12.93 -3.52
N LYS A 59 5.25 12.64 -4.34
CA LYS A 59 5.14 11.64 -5.41
C LYS A 59 5.03 10.23 -4.82
N ALA A 60 5.88 9.89 -3.85
CA ALA A 60 5.84 8.62 -3.15
C ALA A 60 4.45 8.33 -2.60
N TRP A 61 3.83 9.33 -1.97
CA TRP A 61 2.48 9.29 -1.46
C TRP A 61 1.44 9.02 -2.56
N ILE A 62 1.40 9.82 -3.62
CA ILE A 62 0.45 9.62 -4.73
C ILE A 62 0.61 8.23 -5.38
N PHE A 63 1.85 7.83 -5.68
CA PHE A 63 2.11 6.52 -6.31
C PHE A 63 1.89 5.36 -5.34
N GLY A 64 2.08 5.57 -4.03
CA GLY A 64 1.72 4.62 -2.98
C GLY A 64 0.22 4.34 -2.98
N PHE A 65 -0.60 5.39 -2.99
CA PHE A 65 -2.06 5.25 -3.11
C PHE A 65 -2.49 4.53 -4.38
N VAL A 66 -1.85 4.83 -5.53
CA VAL A 66 -2.14 4.11 -6.78
C VAL A 66 -1.80 2.62 -6.66
N ALA A 67 -0.67 2.28 -6.05
CA ALA A 67 -0.29 0.88 -5.82
C ALA A 67 -1.24 0.16 -4.86
N ASP A 68 -1.71 0.84 -3.82
CA ASP A 68 -2.70 0.29 -2.89
C ASP A 68 -4.02 -0.01 -3.61
N LEU A 69 -4.52 0.92 -4.44
CA LEU A 69 -5.73 0.70 -5.26
C LEU A 69 -5.57 -0.51 -6.20
N ILE A 70 -4.39 -0.67 -6.82
CA ILE A 70 -4.08 -1.86 -7.63
C ILE A 70 -4.11 -3.12 -6.77
N GLY A 71 -3.59 -3.06 -5.54
CA GLY A 71 -3.65 -4.16 -4.56
C GLY A 71 -5.09 -4.55 -4.20
N ILE A 72 -5.97 -3.57 -4.00
CA ILE A 72 -7.40 -3.80 -3.74
C ILE A 72 -8.05 -4.50 -4.94
N VAL A 73 -7.83 -3.99 -6.15
CA VAL A 73 -8.39 -4.59 -7.38
C VAL A 73 -7.88 -6.02 -7.54
N ASN A 74 -6.59 -6.25 -7.32
CA ASN A 74 -6.01 -7.60 -7.38
C ASN A 74 -6.67 -8.56 -6.39
N LEU A 75 -6.90 -8.11 -5.15
CA LEU A 75 -7.56 -8.93 -4.13
C LEU A 75 -8.99 -9.28 -4.52
N ILE A 76 -9.77 -8.31 -5.03
CA ILE A 76 -11.15 -8.53 -5.50
C ILE A 76 -11.18 -9.54 -6.66
N LEU A 77 -10.25 -9.42 -7.62
CA LEU A 77 -10.16 -10.36 -8.74
C LEU A 77 -9.83 -11.79 -8.28
N ILE A 78 -8.93 -11.94 -7.31
CA ILE A 78 -8.59 -13.25 -6.72
C ILE A 78 -9.81 -13.82 -5.98
N GLN A 79 -10.55 -12.98 -5.26
CA GLN A 79 -11.79 -13.39 -4.58
C GLN A 79 -12.82 -13.93 -5.57
N ASP A 80 -13.10 -13.19 -6.64
CA ASP A 80 -14.06 -13.61 -7.66
C ASP A 80 -13.66 -14.91 -8.37
N PHE A 81 -12.36 -15.11 -8.60
CA PHE A 81 -11.86 -16.27 -9.34
C PHE A 81 -11.76 -17.54 -8.49
N PHE A 82 -11.34 -17.41 -7.24
CA PHE A 82 -11.07 -18.55 -6.35
C PHE A 82 -12.12 -18.73 -5.23
N ASN A 83 -13.18 -17.90 -5.21
CA ASN A 83 -14.25 -17.90 -4.22
C ASN A 83 -13.70 -17.80 -2.77
N VAL A 84 -12.76 -16.87 -2.59
CA VAL A 84 -12.02 -16.61 -1.34
C VAL A 84 -12.88 -15.75 -0.40
N ASN A 85 -12.79 -15.98 0.91
CA ASN A 85 -13.49 -15.16 1.89
C ASN A 85 -12.86 -13.77 1.97
N ALA A 86 -13.65 -12.72 1.72
CA ALA A 86 -13.18 -11.34 1.70
C ALA A 86 -12.97 -10.70 3.09
N PHE A 87 -13.48 -11.31 4.17
CA PHE A 87 -13.51 -10.70 5.51
C PHE A 87 -12.43 -11.23 6.45
N TYR A 88 -12.01 -12.47 6.21
CA TYR A 88 -11.12 -13.19 7.11
C TYR A 88 -9.87 -13.62 6.35
N ALA A 89 -8.83 -12.79 6.42
CA ALA A 89 -7.51 -13.16 5.90
C ALA A 89 -7.00 -14.49 6.49
N PHE A 90 -7.43 -14.86 7.69
CA PHE A 90 -7.04 -16.11 8.37
C PHE A 90 -8.16 -17.16 8.43
N GLY A 91 -9.18 -17.07 7.57
CA GLY A 91 -10.29 -18.03 7.52
C GLY A 91 -9.87 -19.41 7.01
N SER A 92 -9.03 -19.44 5.97
CA SER A 92 -8.44 -20.65 5.39
C SER A 92 -7.04 -20.36 4.85
N GLY A 93 -6.27 -21.42 4.55
CA GLY A 93 -4.95 -21.26 3.93
C GLY A 93 -5.00 -20.57 2.56
N VAL A 94 -6.10 -20.73 1.82
CA VAL A 94 -6.30 -20.06 0.51
C VAL A 94 -6.58 -18.57 0.71
N ASP A 95 -7.39 -18.21 1.71
CA ASP A 95 -7.64 -16.80 2.07
C ASP A 95 -6.35 -16.11 2.48
N THR A 96 -5.58 -16.73 3.39
CA THR A 96 -4.30 -16.16 3.83
C THR A 96 -3.34 -15.96 2.66
N PHE A 97 -3.28 -16.93 1.75
CA PHE A 97 -2.45 -16.81 0.56
C PHE A 97 -2.90 -15.65 -0.35
N ALA A 98 -4.20 -15.51 -0.61
CA ALA A 98 -4.75 -14.45 -1.45
C ALA A 98 -4.47 -13.03 -0.90
N PHE A 99 -4.65 -12.85 0.41
CA PHE A 99 -4.36 -11.59 1.09
C PHE A 99 -2.86 -11.28 1.08
N MET A 100 -2.02 -12.25 1.48
CA MET A 100 -0.57 -12.08 1.47
C MET A 100 -0.04 -11.80 0.06
N PHE A 101 -0.54 -12.50 -0.95
CA PHE A 101 -0.17 -12.24 -2.34
C PHE A 101 -0.50 -10.81 -2.77
N SER A 102 -1.70 -10.33 -2.44
CA SER A 102 -2.13 -8.97 -2.80
C SER A 102 -1.32 -7.89 -2.07
N ILE A 103 -0.99 -8.10 -0.79
CA ILE A 103 -0.14 -7.19 0.00
C ILE A 103 1.28 -7.16 -0.56
N LEU A 104 1.87 -8.32 -0.84
CA LEU A 104 3.21 -8.42 -1.42
C LEU A 104 3.25 -7.79 -2.82
N PHE A 105 2.20 -7.97 -3.61
CA PHE A 105 2.08 -7.37 -4.92
C PHE A 105 2.01 -5.84 -4.84
N ALA A 106 1.15 -5.30 -3.97
CA ALA A 106 1.06 -3.85 -3.73
C ALA A 106 2.40 -3.30 -3.20
N GLY A 107 2.99 -3.93 -2.18
CA GLY A 107 4.29 -3.55 -1.62
C GLY A 107 5.41 -3.57 -2.67
N LEU A 108 5.42 -4.54 -3.57
CA LEU A 108 6.37 -4.59 -4.69
C LEU A 108 6.19 -3.41 -5.64
N LEU A 109 4.95 -3.05 -5.99
CA LEU A 109 4.66 -1.88 -6.83
C LEU A 109 5.09 -0.58 -6.14
N ILE A 110 4.75 -0.40 -4.86
CA ILE A 110 5.18 0.74 -4.04
C ILE A 110 6.70 0.86 -4.08
N GLY A 111 7.41 -0.26 -3.84
CA GLY A 111 8.86 -0.27 -3.81
C GLY A 111 9.49 0.04 -5.17
N LEU A 112 8.93 -0.49 -6.26
CA LEU A 112 9.39 -0.18 -7.61
C LEU A 112 9.16 1.29 -7.97
N PHE A 113 7.98 1.84 -7.70
CA PHE A 113 7.69 3.25 -7.98
C PHE A 113 8.64 4.17 -7.21
N ASN A 114 8.81 3.91 -5.91
CA ASN A 114 9.71 4.70 -5.06
C ASN A 114 11.18 4.55 -5.46
N TYR A 115 11.60 3.37 -5.90
CA TYR A 115 12.94 3.17 -6.46
C TYR A 115 13.18 4.05 -7.70
N TYR A 116 12.29 4.01 -8.69
CA TYR A 116 12.45 4.79 -9.92
C TYR A 116 12.33 6.30 -9.68
N LEU A 117 11.52 6.72 -8.71
CA LEU A 117 11.44 8.12 -8.29
C LEU A 117 12.73 8.59 -7.60
N ALA A 118 13.24 7.80 -6.65
CA ALA A 118 14.45 8.13 -5.90
C ALA A 118 15.71 8.09 -6.78
N ARG A 119 15.79 7.18 -7.76
CA ARG A 119 16.95 7.07 -8.68
C ARG A 119 17.21 8.33 -9.50
N LYS A 120 16.24 9.24 -9.61
CA LYS A 120 16.40 10.55 -10.26
C LYS A 120 17.13 11.57 -9.38
N LEU A 121 17.30 11.30 -8.09
CA LEU A 121 17.78 12.24 -7.09
C LEU A 121 18.98 11.72 -6.29
N VAL A 122 19.14 10.40 -6.15
CA VAL A 122 20.19 9.76 -5.36
C VAL A 122 20.80 8.56 -6.09
N ASP A 123 21.96 8.13 -5.61
CA ASP A 123 22.64 6.93 -6.10
C ASP A 123 21.75 5.69 -6.06
N GLU A 124 21.98 4.78 -7.00
CA GLU A 124 21.20 3.53 -7.15
C GLU A 124 21.12 2.70 -5.86
N LYS A 125 22.21 2.61 -5.10
CA LYS A 125 22.23 1.88 -3.82
C LYS A 125 21.24 2.47 -2.82
N VAL A 126 21.13 3.79 -2.76
CA VAL A 126 20.25 4.51 -1.82
C VAL A 126 18.81 4.50 -2.33
N ALA A 127 18.61 4.68 -3.64
CA ALA A 127 17.31 4.52 -4.27
C ALA A 127 16.72 3.13 -4.01
N ARG A 128 17.54 2.07 -4.10
CA ARG A 128 17.11 0.69 -3.79
C ARG A 128 16.69 0.53 -2.34
N ARG A 129 17.43 1.14 -1.39
CA ARG A 129 17.05 1.15 0.02
C ARG A 129 15.70 1.86 0.22
N ILE A 130 15.50 3.02 -0.42
CA ILE A 130 14.22 3.75 -0.34
C ILE A 130 13.08 2.87 -0.87
N GLY A 131 13.25 2.28 -2.06
CA GLY A 131 12.25 1.38 -2.64
C GLY A 131 11.91 0.21 -1.72
N LEU A 132 12.92 -0.50 -1.19
CA LEU A 132 12.70 -1.62 -0.27
C LEU A 132 12.02 -1.18 1.03
N SER A 133 12.48 -0.09 1.65
CA SER A 133 11.89 0.42 2.88
C SER A 133 10.44 0.82 2.70
N MET A 134 10.12 1.53 1.62
CA MET A 134 8.74 1.90 1.29
C MET A 134 7.89 0.66 1.05
N GLY A 135 8.30 -0.22 0.13
CA GLY A 135 7.52 -1.40 -0.24
C GLY A 135 7.28 -2.41 0.90
N ILE A 136 8.10 -2.40 1.94
CA ILE A 136 7.90 -3.24 3.12
C ILE A 136 7.11 -2.51 4.21
N ILE A 137 7.50 -1.28 4.57
CA ILE A 137 6.91 -0.59 5.72
C ILE A 137 5.51 -0.07 5.39
N THR A 138 5.31 0.42 4.17
CA THR A 138 4.07 1.10 3.76
C THR A 138 3.19 0.22 2.90
N ALA A 139 3.47 -1.08 2.80
CA ALA A 139 2.52 -2.04 2.20
C ALA A 139 1.18 -2.01 2.96
N PRO A 140 0.07 -2.39 2.32
CA PRO A 140 -1.27 -2.30 2.91
C PRO A 140 -1.54 -3.43 3.91
N TRP A 141 -0.74 -3.51 4.98
CA TRP A 141 -0.86 -4.51 6.05
C TRP A 141 -2.23 -4.51 6.72
N ILE A 142 -2.96 -3.40 6.62
CA ILE A 142 -4.32 -3.27 7.13
C ILE A 142 -5.29 -4.29 6.52
N PHE A 143 -4.98 -4.85 5.35
CA PHE A 143 -5.78 -5.91 4.73
C PHE A 143 -5.79 -7.20 5.59
N LEU A 144 -4.79 -7.41 6.45
CA LEU A 144 -4.74 -8.56 7.35
C LEU A 144 -5.60 -8.40 8.59
N ILE A 145 -6.07 -7.18 8.91
CA ILE A 145 -6.91 -6.98 10.08
C ILE A 145 -8.26 -7.65 9.79
N PRO A 146 -8.62 -8.71 10.53
CA PRO A 146 -9.92 -9.34 10.34
C PRO A 146 -11.00 -8.31 10.66
N SER A 147 -12.09 -8.33 9.91
CA SER A 147 -13.28 -7.55 10.25
C SER A 147 -14.32 -8.43 10.93
N PRO A 148 -14.29 -8.58 12.27
CA PRO A 148 -15.27 -9.38 13.00
C PRO A 148 -16.57 -8.60 13.15
N LEU A 149 -17.29 -8.39 12.05
CA LEU A 149 -18.68 -7.96 12.11
C LEU A 149 -19.47 -8.77 11.08
N MET A 150 -20.25 -9.71 11.64
CA MET A 150 -21.15 -10.72 11.08
C MET A 150 -20.54 -12.09 10.78
#